data_AF-A0A7V1W9U4-F1
#
_entry.id   AF-A0A7V1W9U4-F1
#
_cell.length_a   1.000
_cell.length_b   1.000
_cell.length_c   1.000
_cell.angle_alpha   90.00
_cell.angle_beta   90.00
_cell.angle_gamma   90.00
#
_symmetry.space_group_name_H-M   'P 1'
#
loop_
_entity.id
_entity.type
_entity.pdbx_description
1 polymer ?
#
loop_
_entity_poly.entity_id
_entity_poly.type
_entity_poly.pdbx_seq_one_letter_code
_entity_poly.pdbx_strand_id
1 'polypeptide(L)'
;MKAGIRGLGTAVAAGALLAALAPSALAGGFYLSVKLPDASARVKGAPAVLLVQAGGCVNPRDVRLVVSAEGILDGERRTVHVPVQRLSNTTWAVRRAWPSRGAWVLLVTAGHPAGIDRSVL
;
A
#
# COMPACT_ATOMS: atom_id res chain seq x y z
N MET A 1 15.42 68.32 18.16
CA MET A 1 14.37 67.30 18.34
C MET A 1 14.95 65.94 17.92
N LYS A 2 15.08 64.96 18.83
CA LYS A 2 15.62 63.62 18.55
C LYS A 2 14.44 62.64 18.43
N ALA A 3 14.26 62.01 17.26
CA ALA A 3 13.27 60.96 17.07
C ALA A 3 13.84 59.62 17.57
N GLY A 4 13.16 59.00 18.53
CA GLY A 4 13.54 57.72 19.11
C GLY A 4 13.00 56.56 18.29
N ILE A 5 13.89 55.71 17.79
CA ILE A 5 13.56 54.38 17.29
C ILE A 5 13.48 53.46 18.50
N ARG A 6 12.26 53.15 18.96
CA ARG A 6 12.00 52.12 19.98
C ARG A 6 10.81 51.29 19.51
N GLY A 7 11.07 50.14 18.92
CA GLY A 7 10.00 49.21 18.57
C GLY A 7 10.39 48.16 17.55
N LEU A 8 11.42 47.34 17.82
CA LEU A 8 11.75 46.21 16.94
C LEU A 8 12.19 44.94 17.69
N GLY A 9 11.86 44.80 18.97
CA GLY A 9 12.36 43.70 19.81
C GLY A 9 11.36 42.62 20.19
N THR A 10 10.04 42.89 20.14
CA THR A 10 9.04 42.06 20.84
C THR A 10 8.11 41.26 19.94
N ALA A 11 8.07 41.52 18.62
CA ALA A 11 7.16 40.81 17.71
C ALA A 11 7.67 39.42 17.27
N VAL A 12 8.97 39.14 17.40
CA VAL A 12 9.58 37.90 16.87
C VAL A 12 9.38 36.70 17.82
N ALA A 13 9.29 36.94 19.13
CA ALA A 13 9.23 35.86 20.11
C ALA A 13 7.86 35.13 20.16
N ALA A 14 6.76 35.83 19.85
CA ALA A 14 5.42 35.25 19.93
C ALA A 14 5.10 34.29 18.76
N GLY A 15 5.71 34.49 17.58
CA GLY A 15 5.48 33.65 16.41
C GLY A 15 6.14 32.27 16.50
N ALA A 16 7.30 32.17 17.15
CA ALA A 16 8.04 30.91 17.26
C ALA A 16 7.34 29.89 18.18
N LEU A 17 6.62 30.35 19.21
CA LEU A 17 5.95 29.46 20.16
C LEU A 17 4.68 28.80 19.58
N LEU A 18 4.00 29.46 18.63
CA LEU A 18 2.80 28.93 17.97
C LEU A 18 3.13 27.84 16.94
N ALA A 19 4.29 27.90 16.29
CA ALA A 19 4.73 26.88 15.34
C ALA A 19 5.12 25.55 16.03
N ALA A 20 5.58 25.61 17.29
CA ALA A 20 5.93 24.42 18.07
C ALA A 20 4.72 23.59 18.54
N LEU A 21 3.51 24.17 18.49
CA LEU A 21 2.25 23.51 18.87
C LEU A 21 1.46 23.00 17.66
N ALA A 22 1.98 23.17 16.44
CA ALA A 22 1.33 22.62 15.26
C ALA A 22 1.35 21.08 15.36
N PRO A 23 0.20 20.39 15.38
CA PRO A 23 0.19 18.95 15.29
C PRO A 23 0.89 18.56 14.00
N SER A 24 1.92 17.74 14.11
CA SER A 24 2.60 17.17 12.95
C SER A 24 1.54 16.50 12.08
N ALA A 25 1.33 17.03 10.87
CA ALA A 25 0.44 16.42 9.90
C ALA A 25 1.03 15.06 9.50
N LEU A 26 0.60 13.98 10.16
CA LEU A 26 0.86 12.63 9.69
C LEU A 26 0.03 12.44 8.42
N ALA A 27 0.65 12.63 7.26
CA ALA A 27 0.09 12.13 6.01
C ALA A 27 -0.11 10.61 6.17
N GLY A 28 -1.35 10.13 5.98
CA GLY A 28 -1.65 8.70 6.09
C GLY A 28 -0.84 7.89 5.08
N GLY A 29 -0.06 6.93 5.56
CA GLY A 29 0.81 6.09 4.73
C GLY A 29 0.02 5.14 3.81
N PHE A 30 0.70 4.59 2.81
CA PHE A 30 0.18 3.50 1.98
C PHE A 30 0.20 2.18 2.76
N TYR A 31 -0.88 1.42 2.69
CA TYR A 31 -0.94 0.09 3.30
C TYR A 31 -1.76 -0.89 2.46
N LEU A 32 -1.52 -2.17 2.70
CA LEU A 32 -2.32 -3.27 2.18
C LEU A 32 -3.06 -3.95 3.33
N SER A 33 -4.33 -4.26 3.10
CA SER A 33 -5.10 -5.17 3.93
C SER A 33 -5.41 -6.44 3.16
N VAL A 34 -5.29 -7.58 3.83
CA VAL A 34 -5.55 -8.91 3.25
C VAL A 34 -6.67 -9.55 4.04
N LYS A 35 -7.67 -10.08 3.33
CA LYS A 35 -8.85 -10.70 3.94
C LYS A 35 -9.21 -11.99 3.21
N LEU A 36 -9.84 -12.90 3.93
CA LEU A 36 -10.49 -14.04 3.29
C LEU A 36 -11.68 -13.54 2.44
N PRO A 37 -11.97 -14.19 1.31
CA PRO A 37 -13.13 -13.84 0.51
C PRO A 37 -14.41 -14.21 1.26
N ASP A 38 -15.36 -13.29 1.27
CA ASP A 38 -16.72 -13.54 1.72
C ASP A 38 -17.63 -13.91 0.54
N ALA A 39 -18.91 -14.19 0.80
CA ALA A 39 -19.88 -14.55 -0.23
C ALA A 39 -20.12 -13.45 -1.28
N SER A 40 -19.71 -12.20 -1.02
CA SER A 40 -19.83 -11.07 -1.96
C SER A 40 -18.69 -11.04 -2.98
N ALA A 41 -17.57 -11.72 -2.72
CA ALA A 41 -16.42 -11.85 -3.60
C ALA A 41 -16.67 -12.84 -4.75
N ARG A 42 -17.67 -12.57 -5.61
CA ARG A 42 -17.92 -13.38 -6.80
C ARG A 42 -16.91 -13.06 -7.89
N VAL A 43 -15.90 -13.90 -7.99
CA VAL A 43 -14.98 -13.96 -9.12
C VAL A 43 -15.55 -14.91 -10.17
N LYS A 44 -15.54 -14.51 -11.44
CA LYS A 44 -15.96 -15.39 -12.53
C LYS A 44 -14.92 -16.51 -12.71
N GLY A 45 -15.37 -17.78 -12.70
CA GLY A 45 -14.57 -18.94 -13.12
C GLY A 45 -13.90 -19.74 -12.00
N ALA A 46 -13.40 -19.14 -10.91
CA ALA A 46 -12.89 -19.86 -9.74
C ALA A 46 -12.95 -18.99 -8.49
N PRO A 47 -13.15 -19.57 -7.28
CA PRO A 47 -13.20 -18.79 -6.05
C PRO A 47 -11.86 -18.07 -5.81
N ALA A 48 -11.96 -16.81 -5.39
CA ALA A 48 -10.81 -16.12 -4.83
C ALA A 48 -10.29 -16.89 -3.61
N VAL A 49 -8.99 -16.85 -3.36
CA VAL A 49 -8.41 -17.38 -2.11
C VAL A 49 -8.09 -16.26 -1.13
N LEU A 50 -7.88 -15.04 -1.62
CA LEU A 50 -7.69 -13.84 -0.83
C LEU A 50 -8.27 -12.63 -1.55
N LEU A 51 -8.69 -11.64 -0.76
CA LEU A 51 -8.91 -10.28 -1.20
C LEU A 51 -7.77 -9.41 -0.68
N VAL A 52 -7.17 -8.63 -1.58
CA VAL A 52 -6.19 -7.61 -1.24
C VAL A 52 -6.81 -6.26 -1.48
N GLN A 53 -6.75 -5.37 -0.49
CA GLN A 53 -7.26 -4.02 -0.59
C GLN A 53 -6.15 -3.01 -0.22
N ALA A 54 -5.86 -2.10 -1.14
CA ALA A 54 -4.98 -0.96 -0.90
C ALA A 54 -5.73 0.16 -0.16
N GLY A 55 -5.04 0.80 0.78
CA GLY A 55 -5.55 1.94 1.52
C GLY A 55 -4.48 3.00 1.74
N GLY A 56 -4.90 4.11 2.36
CA GLY A 56 -4.09 5.30 2.58
C GLY A 56 -4.46 6.44 1.65
N CYS A 57 -3.71 7.55 1.75
CA CYS A 57 -3.86 8.72 0.91
C CYS A 57 -3.19 8.51 -0.46
N VAL A 58 -3.66 7.52 -1.22
CA VAL A 58 -3.15 7.22 -2.57
C VAL A 58 -4.25 7.35 -3.60
N ASN A 59 -3.89 7.79 -4.82
CA ASN A 59 -4.80 7.73 -5.94
C ASN A 59 -5.01 6.27 -6.34
N PRO A 60 -6.23 5.71 -6.22
CA PRO A 60 -6.50 4.31 -6.52
C PRO A 60 -6.16 3.88 -7.95
N ARG A 61 -6.22 4.82 -8.91
CA ARG A 61 -5.90 4.57 -10.32
C ARG A 61 -4.41 4.31 -10.55
N ASP A 62 -3.58 4.80 -9.63
CA ASP A 62 -2.12 4.74 -9.74
C ASP A 62 -1.55 3.58 -8.92
N VAL A 63 -2.37 2.66 -8.42
CA VAL A 63 -1.93 1.48 -7.68
C VAL A 63 -1.94 0.26 -8.60
N ARG A 64 -0.77 -0.36 -8.76
CA ARG A 64 -0.60 -1.69 -9.37
C ARG A 64 -0.40 -2.72 -8.27
N LEU A 65 -1.00 -3.89 -8.43
CA LEU A 65 -0.84 -5.04 -7.56
C LEU A 65 -0.17 -6.16 -8.35
N VAL A 66 0.85 -6.78 -7.76
CA VAL A 66 1.56 -7.93 -8.29
C VAL A 66 1.61 -8.99 -7.19
N VAL A 67 1.33 -10.25 -7.55
CA VAL A 67 1.32 -11.36 -6.61
C VAL A 67 2.10 -12.54 -7.18
N SER A 68 3.02 -13.10 -6.39
CA SER A 68 3.65 -14.38 -6.66
C SER A 68 3.41 -15.36 -5.53
N ALA A 69 3.52 -16.65 -5.83
CA ALA A 69 3.58 -17.72 -4.86
C ALA A 69 5.00 -18.29 -4.85
N GLU A 70 5.65 -18.19 -3.69
CA GLU A 70 6.97 -18.75 -3.42
C GLU A 70 6.81 -20.03 -2.62
N GLY A 71 7.35 -21.14 -3.10
CA GLY A 71 7.23 -22.42 -2.42
C GLY A 71 8.39 -23.35 -2.69
N ILE A 72 8.35 -24.51 -2.06
CA ILE A 72 9.26 -25.62 -2.35
C ILE A 72 8.43 -26.75 -2.97
N LEU A 73 8.85 -27.20 -4.14
CA LEU A 73 8.25 -28.30 -4.88
C LEU A 73 9.35 -29.29 -5.24
N ASP A 74 9.22 -30.54 -4.78
CA ASP A 74 10.20 -31.62 -5.00
C ASP A 74 11.63 -31.24 -4.58
N GLY A 75 11.76 -30.50 -3.47
CA GLY A 75 13.05 -30.06 -2.94
C GLY A 75 13.62 -28.80 -3.58
N GLU A 76 12.97 -28.23 -4.60
CA GLU A 76 13.42 -27.02 -5.29
C GLU A 76 12.53 -25.81 -5.00
N ARG A 77 13.15 -24.62 -4.85
CA ARG A 77 12.41 -23.36 -4.76
C ARG A 77 11.72 -23.07 -6.08
N ARG A 78 10.43 -22.75 -6.02
CA ARG A 78 9.61 -22.39 -7.18
C ARG A 78 8.89 -21.08 -6.91
N THR A 79 8.86 -20.24 -7.94
CA THR A 79 8.10 -19.01 -8.00
C THR A 79 7.01 -19.15 -9.06
N VAL A 80 5.76 -18.86 -8.71
CA VAL A 80 4.62 -18.93 -9.62
C VAL A 80 3.93 -17.57 -9.65
N HIS A 81 3.78 -16.98 -10.84
CA HIS A 81 2.99 -15.76 -10.99
C HIS A 81 1.52 -16.04 -10.68
N VAL A 82 0.91 -15.21 -9.84
CA VAL A 82 -0.47 -15.40 -9.38
C VAL A 82 -1.37 -14.36 -10.04
N PRO A 83 -2.36 -14.79 -10.84
CA PRO A 83 -3.26 -13.86 -11.51
C PRO A 83 -4.15 -13.16 -10.48
N VAL A 84 -4.24 -11.85 -10.62
CA VAL A 84 -5.15 -11.00 -9.83
C VAL A 84 -6.25 -10.42 -10.70
N GLN A 85 -7.47 -10.43 -10.19
CA GLN A 85 -8.62 -9.78 -10.81
C GLN A 85 -8.97 -8.53 -10.01
N ARG A 86 -8.98 -7.37 -10.67
CA ARG A 86 -9.46 -6.13 -10.05
C ARG A 86 -10.97 -6.20 -9.84
N LEU A 87 -11.42 -5.99 -8.60
CA LEU A 87 -12.84 -5.94 -8.22
C LEU A 87 -13.33 -4.50 -8.05
N SER A 88 -12.45 -3.60 -7.61
CA SER A 88 -12.72 -2.17 -7.45
C SER A 88 -11.46 -1.34 -7.71
N ASN A 89 -11.54 -0.03 -7.52
CA ASN A 89 -10.37 0.84 -7.65
C ASN A 89 -9.23 0.52 -6.67
N THR A 90 -9.54 -0.09 -5.52
CA THR A 90 -8.55 -0.44 -4.49
C THR A 90 -8.57 -1.89 -4.07
N THR A 91 -9.44 -2.73 -4.64
CA THR A 91 -9.61 -4.13 -4.23
C THR A 91 -9.35 -5.08 -5.39
N TRP A 92 -8.59 -6.13 -5.12
CA TRP A 92 -8.32 -7.23 -6.03
C TRP A 92 -8.63 -8.58 -5.39
N ALA A 93 -9.15 -9.49 -6.20
CA ALA A 93 -9.21 -10.90 -5.88
C ALA A 93 -7.95 -11.62 -6.37
N VAL A 94 -7.32 -12.37 -5.47
CA VAL A 94 -6.21 -13.27 -5.79
C VAL A 94 -6.78 -14.66 -6.05
N ARG A 95 -6.43 -15.25 -7.19
CA ARG A 95 -6.85 -16.61 -7.56
C ARG A 95 -5.68 -17.57 -7.36
N ARG A 96 -5.94 -18.76 -6.82
CA ARG A 96 -4.88 -19.78 -6.69
C ARG A 96 -4.35 -20.16 -8.07
N ALA A 97 -3.04 -20.08 -8.24
CA ALA A 97 -2.32 -20.59 -9.42
C ALA A 97 -1.17 -21.54 -9.06
N TRP A 98 -0.85 -21.70 -7.77
CA TRP A 98 0.16 -22.65 -7.31
C TRP A 98 -0.44 -24.04 -7.05
N PRO A 99 0.38 -25.11 -7.12
CA PRO A 99 -0.02 -26.47 -6.79
C PRO A 99 -0.66 -26.59 -5.40
N SER A 100 -1.58 -27.54 -5.25
CA SER A 100 -2.15 -27.90 -3.94
C SER A 100 -1.15 -28.60 -3.01
N ARG A 101 -0.11 -29.21 -3.58
CA ARG A 101 0.99 -29.86 -2.85
C ARG A 101 2.11 -28.89 -2.53
N GLY A 102 2.84 -29.18 -1.46
CA GLY A 102 3.94 -28.34 -0.96
C GLY A 102 3.45 -27.20 -0.07
N ALA A 103 4.41 -26.47 0.52
CA ALA A 103 4.15 -25.28 1.30
C ALA A 103 4.45 -24.04 0.46
N TRP A 104 3.54 -23.06 0.48
CA TRP A 104 3.59 -21.87 -0.35
C TRP A 104 3.31 -20.62 0.48
N VAL A 105 4.08 -19.57 0.21
CA VAL A 105 3.90 -18.22 0.75
C VAL A 105 3.52 -17.31 -0.41
N LEU A 106 2.57 -16.41 -0.20
CA LEU A 106 2.22 -15.41 -1.20
C LEU A 106 2.99 -14.12 -0.93
N LEU A 107 3.75 -13.69 -1.93
CA LEU A 107 4.36 -12.38 -1.96
C LEU A 107 3.39 -11.41 -2.64
N VAL A 108 2.92 -10.42 -1.90
CA VAL A 108 1.95 -9.42 -2.37
C VAL A 108 2.64 -8.07 -2.38
N THR A 109 2.85 -7.52 -3.57
CA THR A 109 3.50 -6.21 -3.74
C THR A 109 2.54 -5.25 -4.40
N ALA A 110 2.40 -4.06 -3.84
CA ALA A 110 1.60 -3.01 -4.44
C ALA A 110 2.27 -1.65 -4.28
N GLY A 111 1.99 -0.77 -5.23
CA GLY A 111 2.52 0.56 -5.24
C GLY A 111 2.27 1.25 -6.57
N HIS A 112 2.94 2.39 -6.74
CA HIS A 112 2.92 3.10 -8.01
C HIS A 112 3.62 2.28 -9.10
N PRO A 113 3.09 2.17 -10.34
CA PRO A 113 3.70 1.40 -11.41
C PRO A 113 5.18 1.68 -11.65
N ALA A 114 5.64 2.93 -11.49
CA ALA A 114 7.05 3.28 -11.67
C ALA A 114 7.96 2.82 -10.50
N GLY A 115 7.38 2.46 -9.35
CA GLY A 115 8.11 2.04 -8.15
C GLY A 115 8.02 0.54 -7.84
N ILE A 116 7.28 -0.26 -8.62
CA ILE A 116 7.28 -1.71 -8.48
C ILE A 116 8.48 -2.27 -9.24
N ASP A 117 9.36 -2.98 -8.54
CA ASP A 117 10.52 -3.65 -9.14
C ASP A 117 10.06 -4.62 -10.23
N ARG A 118 10.74 -4.56 -11.37
CA ARG A 118 10.50 -5.43 -12.52
C ARG A 118 10.87 -6.88 -12.25
N SER A 119 11.72 -7.15 -11.26
CA SER A 119 12.05 -8.52 -10.84
C SER A 119 10.84 -9.29 -10.29
N VAL A 120 9.76 -8.58 -9.92
CA VAL A 120 8.53 -9.15 -9.36
C VAL A 120 7.44 -9.34 -10.43
N LEU A 121 7.65 -8.82 -11.66
CA LEU A 121 6.68 -8.86 -12.77
C LEU A 121 6.77 -10.15 -13.59
#